data_AF-A0A3N5GE00-F1
#
_entry.id   AF-A0A3N5GE00-F1
#
_cell.length_a   1.000
_cell.length_b   1.000
_cell.length_c   1.000
_cell.angle_alpha   90.00
_cell.angle_beta   90.00
_cell.angle_gamma   90.00
#
_symmetry.space_group_name_H-M   'P 1'
#
loop_
_entity.id
_entity.type
_entity.pdbx_description
1 polymer ?
#
loop_
_entity_poly.entity_id
_entity_poly.type
_entity_poly.pdbx_seq_one_letter_code
_entity_poly.pdbx_strand_id
1 'polypeptide(L)'
;MNPTSVLQWLQGPFNFLRPDPEEIRSLMPDLQKSIPMPRPVFLDDESATPLQGFPILLSEGMESLRAALRQYVEAEEAVQLAALRREAYDRRSHAQAWDRYIGLISRAVESSTISSYGRQFPAVFWLHHSLEIARLLKETPKRILRQDTEIGRRHGDEIKYRVLDRLLERVLSTTYDLVQ
;
A
#
# COMPACT_ATOMS: atom_id res chain seq x y z
N MET A 1 -7.03 -0.10 -33.29
CA MET A 1 -8.27 0.70 -33.16
C MET A 1 -8.36 1.18 -31.74
N ASN A 2 -8.44 2.49 -31.50
CA ASN A 2 -8.65 3.02 -30.14
C ASN A 2 -10.09 2.70 -29.71
N PRO A 3 -10.29 2.03 -28.56
CA PRO A 3 -11.63 1.70 -28.11
C PRO A 3 -12.43 2.97 -27.82
N THR A 4 -13.57 3.10 -28.48
CA THR A 4 -14.44 4.30 -28.43
C THR A 4 -15.45 4.25 -27.28
N SER A 5 -15.51 3.15 -26.51
CA SER A 5 -16.40 3.07 -25.34
C SER A 5 -15.81 2.29 -24.16
N VAL A 6 -16.17 2.70 -22.94
CA VAL A 6 -15.83 2.03 -21.66
C VAL A 6 -16.17 0.54 -21.68
N LEU A 7 -17.23 0.15 -22.39
CA LEU A 7 -17.69 -1.24 -22.49
C LEU A 7 -16.68 -2.15 -23.22
N GLN A 8 -15.89 -1.60 -24.15
CA GLN A 8 -14.85 -2.36 -24.84
C GLN A 8 -13.65 -2.66 -23.93
N TRP A 9 -13.42 -1.83 -22.90
CA TRP A 9 -12.36 -2.04 -21.91
C TRP A 9 -12.73 -3.06 -20.83
N LEU A 10 -14.02 -3.35 -20.66
CA LEU A 10 -14.54 -4.30 -19.69
C LEU A 10 -14.39 -5.77 -20.15
N GLN A 11 -13.87 -6.05 -21.35
CA GLN A 11 -13.75 -7.42 -21.87
C GLN A 11 -12.48 -8.17 -21.43
N GLY A 12 -11.94 -7.87 -20.24
CA GLY A 12 -10.74 -8.51 -19.69
C GLY A 12 -11.01 -9.79 -18.88
N PRO A 13 -9.99 -10.64 -18.64
CA PRO A 13 -10.10 -11.88 -17.86
C PRO A 13 -10.43 -11.66 -16.37
N PHE A 14 -10.41 -10.41 -15.90
CA PHE A 14 -10.69 -10.02 -14.53
C PHE A 14 -12.05 -9.29 -14.38
N ASN A 15 -12.96 -9.44 -15.34
CA ASN A 15 -14.31 -8.89 -15.22
C ASN A 15 -15.30 -9.96 -14.75
N PHE A 16 -16.02 -9.66 -13.66
CA PHE A 16 -17.07 -10.51 -13.08
C PHE A 16 -18.43 -10.31 -13.76
N LEU A 17 -18.58 -9.24 -14.55
CA LEU A 17 -19.77 -8.97 -15.32
C LEU A 17 -19.74 -9.80 -16.61
N ARG A 18 -20.90 -10.31 -17.02
CA ARG A 18 -21.05 -10.86 -18.36
C ARG A 18 -20.66 -9.80 -19.39
N PRO A 19 -20.00 -10.18 -20.50
CA PRO A 19 -19.63 -9.27 -21.58
C PRO A 19 -20.86 -8.86 -22.43
N ASP A 20 -22.01 -8.64 -21.79
CA ASP A 20 -23.24 -8.15 -22.40
C ASP A 20 -23.36 -6.62 -22.14
N PRO A 21 -23.27 -5.79 -23.19
CA PRO A 21 -23.46 -4.35 -23.10
C PRO A 21 -24.79 -3.92 -22.46
N GLU A 22 -25.87 -4.67 -22.66
CA GLU A 22 -27.20 -4.33 -22.14
C GLU A 22 -27.32 -4.61 -20.64
N GLU A 23 -26.70 -5.70 -20.17
CA GLU A 23 -26.62 -6.03 -18.74
C GLU A 23 -25.83 -4.96 -17.96
N ILE A 24 -24.71 -4.51 -18.50
CA ILE A 24 -23.90 -3.44 -17.90
C ILE A 24 -24.66 -2.11 -17.86
N ARG A 25 -25.41 -1.77 -18.92
CA ARG A 25 -26.26 -0.56 -18.94
C ARG A 25 -27.44 -0.67 -17.96
N SER A 26 -28.00 -1.85 -17.78
CA SER A 26 -29.07 -2.09 -16.81
C SER A 26 -28.58 -1.96 -15.37
N LEU A 27 -27.38 -2.47 -15.07
CA LEU A 27 -26.78 -2.41 -13.72
C LEU A 27 -26.21 -1.03 -13.39
N MET A 28 -25.67 -0.34 -14.40
CA MET A 28 -24.99 0.95 -14.25
C MET A 28 -25.41 1.93 -15.36
N PRO A 29 -26.64 2.46 -15.32
CA PRO A 29 -27.19 3.31 -16.38
C PRO A 29 -26.40 4.61 -16.61
N ASP A 30 -25.77 5.16 -15.57
CA ASP A 30 -24.93 6.35 -15.67
C ASP A 30 -23.42 6.05 -15.75
N LEU A 31 -23.02 4.83 -16.15
CA LEU A 31 -21.62 4.40 -16.18
C LEU A 31 -20.70 5.42 -16.87
N GLN A 32 -21.10 5.91 -18.05
CA GLN A 32 -20.33 6.88 -18.84
C GLN A 32 -20.20 8.26 -18.18
N LYS A 33 -21.11 8.63 -17.29
CA LYS A 33 -21.05 9.88 -16.51
C LYS A 33 -20.31 9.71 -15.19
N SER A 34 -20.35 8.50 -14.64
CA SER A 34 -19.80 8.18 -13.31
C SER A 34 -18.30 7.87 -13.32
N ILE A 35 -17.76 7.38 -14.44
CA ILE A 35 -16.35 7.02 -14.56
C ILE A 35 -15.67 8.00 -15.53
N PRO A 36 -14.55 8.63 -15.14
CA PRO A 36 -13.77 9.48 -16.06
C PRO A 36 -13.32 8.66 -17.27
N MET A 37 -12.99 9.29 -18.40
CA MET A 37 -12.38 8.55 -19.51
C MET A 37 -10.97 8.08 -19.13
N PRO A 38 -10.62 6.80 -19.36
CA PRO A 38 -9.26 6.33 -19.17
C PRO A 38 -8.31 7.11 -20.09
N ARG A 39 -7.15 7.47 -19.58
CA ARG A 39 -6.10 8.20 -20.29
C ARG A 39 -4.92 7.26 -20.56
N PRO A 40 -4.12 7.52 -21.61
CA PRO A 40 -2.83 6.84 -21.76
C PRO A 40 -1.94 7.17 -20.56
N VAL A 41 -1.52 6.13 -19.84
CA VAL A 41 -0.55 6.15 -18.74
C VAL A 41 0.78 5.74 -19.34
N PHE A 42 1.70 6.71 -19.40
CA PHE A 42 3.08 6.49 -19.80
C PHE A 42 3.85 5.97 -18.60
N LEU A 43 4.63 4.90 -18.80
CA LEU A 43 5.55 4.37 -17.78
C LEU A 43 6.85 5.19 -17.81
N ASP A 44 7.62 5.15 -16.72
CA ASP A 44 8.87 5.92 -16.53
C ASP A 44 9.90 5.74 -17.65
N ASP A 45 9.81 4.66 -18.43
CA ASP A 45 10.72 4.32 -19.51
C ASP A 45 10.32 4.92 -20.88
N GLU A 46 9.16 5.59 -20.98
CA GLU A 46 8.53 6.19 -22.18
C GLU A 46 8.52 5.31 -23.45
N SER A 47 8.92 4.05 -23.34
CA SER A 47 9.20 3.13 -24.45
C SER A 47 8.24 1.94 -24.47
N ALA A 48 7.52 1.71 -23.37
CA ALA A 48 6.44 0.75 -23.30
C ALA A 48 5.16 1.26 -24.00
N THR A 49 4.36 0.32 -24.52
CA THR A 49 3.02 0.63 -25.04
C THR A 49 2.18 1.27 -23.92
N PRO A 50 1.64 2.51 -24.10
CA PRO A 50 0.92 3.21 -23.04
C PRO A 50 -0.25 2.37 -22.52
N LEU A 51 -0.27 2.13 -21.22
CA LEU A 51 -1.39 1.44 -20.58
C LEU A 51 -2.58 2.41 -20.51
N GLN A 52 -3.76 1.96 -20.90
CA GLN A 52 -4.97 2.78 -20.77
C GLN A 52 -5.54 2.57 -19.37
N GLY A 53 -5.61 3.64 -18.58
CA GLY A 53 -6.00 3.56 -17.19
C GLY A 53 -6.49 4.89 -16.65
N PHE A 54 -6.89 4.91 -15.39
CA PHE A 54 -7.22 6.16 -14.71
C PHE A 54 -5.94 6.73 -14.12
N PRO A 55 -5.59 8.00 -14.36
CA PRO A 55 -4.51 8.65 -13.65
C PRO A 55 -4.92 8.74 -12.18
N ILE A 56 -4.51 7.76 -11.38
CA ILE A 56 -4.59 7.86 -9.94
C ILE A 56 -3.49 8.86 -9.58
N LEU A 57 -3.88 10.09 -9.27
CA LEU A 57 -2.99 11.04 -8.63
C LEU A 57 -2.46 10.35 -7.37
N LEU A 58 -1.20 9.92 -7.41
CA LEU A 58 -0.47 9.53 -6.22
C LEU A 58 -0.38 10.80 -5.39
N SER A 59 -1.09 10.83 -4.27
CA SER A 59 -0.99 11.97 -3.38
C SER A 59 0.42 11.96 -2.79
N GLU A 60 1.08 13.11 -2.80
CA GLU A 60 2.41 13.30 -2.20
C GLU A 60 2.44 12.81 -0.75
N GLY A 61 1.32 13.00 -0.03
CA GLY A 61 1.14 12.47 1.32
C GLY A 61 1.14 10.95 1.39
N MET A 62 0.56 10.26 0.40
CA MET A 62 0.50 8.80 0.34
C MET A 62 1.84 8.19 -0.10
N GLU A 63 2.58 8.87 -0.97
CA GLU A 63 3.96 8.50 -1.29
C GLU A 63 4.88 8.68 -0.08
N SER A 64 4.75 9.81 0.62
CA SER A 64 5.48 10.08 1.87
C SER A 64 5.17 9.02 2.92
N LEU A 65 3.91 8.60 3.05
CA LEU A 65 3.50 7.54 3.96
C LEU A 65 4.13 6.19 3.57
N ARG A 66 4.10 5.83 2.28
CA ARG A 66 4.74 4.60 1.78
C ARG A 66 6.26 4.60 2.06
N ALA A 67 6.92 5.73 1.83
CA ALA A 67 8.34 5.87 2.10
C ALA A 67 8.65 5.75 3.61
N ALA A 68 7.86 6.39 4.47
CA ALA A 68 8.01 6.31 5.91
C ALA A 68 7.74 4.88 6.44
N LEU A 69 6.72 4.19 5.91
CA LEU A 69 6.47 2.78 6.22
C LEU A 69 7.68 1.91 5.87
N ARG A 70 8.25 2.10 4.66
CA ARG A 70 9.46 1.37 4.24
C ARG A 70 10.63 1.62 5.20
N GLN A 71 10.90 2.89 5.51
CA GLN A 71 11.97 3.26 6.44
C GLN A 71 11.78 2.62 7.82
N TYR A 72 10.55 2.62 8.34
CA TYR A 72 10.25 1.99 9.61
C TYR A 72 10.48 0.47 9.57
N VAL A 73 9.97 -0.21 8.54
CA VAL A 73 10.16 -1.67 8.39
C VAL A 73 11.63 -2.04 8.24
N GLU A 74 12.41 -1.29 7.46
CA GLU A 74 13.85 -1.50 7.32
C GLU A 74 14.60 -1.26 8.65
N ALA A 75 14.18 -0.26 9.44
CA ALA A 75 14.72 -0.05 10.77
C ALA A 75 14.38 -1.19 11.73
N GLU A 76 13.14 -1.71 11.71
CA GLU A 76 12.73 -2.86 12.52
C GLU A 76 13.48 -4.14 12.10
N GLU A 77 13.67 -4.36 10.80
CA GLU A 77 14.51 -5.44 10.25
C GLU A 77 15.94 -5.36 10.79
N ALA A 78 16.52 -4.16 10.82
CA ALA A 78 17.86 -3.93 11.37
C ALA A 78 17.92 -4.23 12.88
N VAL A 79 16.87 -3.91 13.65
CA VAL A 79 16.78 -4.27 15.08
C VAL A 79 16.78 -5.79 15.25
N GLN A 80 15.97 -6.52 14.45
CA GLN A 80 15.91 -7.98 14.52
C GLN A 80 17.25 -8.63 14.14
N LEU A 81 17.94 -8.09 13.12
CA LEU A 81 19.26 -8.53 12.72
C LEU A 81 20.31 -8.29 13.80
N ALA A 82 20.36 -7.08 14.37
CA ALA A 82 21.28 -6.75 15.45
C ALA A 82 21.07 -7.65 16.68
N ALA A 83 19.81 -7.96 17.01
CA ALA A 83 19.49 -8.87 18.10
C ALA A 83 20.04 -10.29 17.86
N LEU A 84 19.90 -10.82 16.64
CA LEU A 84 20.45 -12.13 16.26
C LEU A 84 21.98 -12.15 16.25
N ARG A 85 22.60 -11.04 15.82
CA ARG A 85 24.07 -10.87 15.81
C ARG A 85 24.66 -10.52 17.18
N ARG A 86 23.82 -10.21 18.18
CA ARG A 86 24.21 -9.68 19.49
C ARG A 86 25.00 -8.37 19.38
N GLU A 87 24.59 -7.52 18.43
CA GLU A 87 25.16 -6.21 18.18
C GLU A 87 24.28 -5.10 18.78
N ALA A 88 24.88 -3.94 19.01
CA ALA A 88 24.12 -2.74 19.35
C ALA A 88 23.40 -2.22 18.09
N TYR A 89 22.19 -1.67 18.29
CA TYR A 89 21.43 -1.01 17.23
C TYR A 89 21.15 0.45 17.58
N ASP A 90 20.96 1.29 16.56
CA ASP A 90 20.63 2.69 16.73
C ASP A 90 19.15 2.86 17.13
N ARG A 91 18.92 2.96 18.44
CA ARG A 91 17.60 3.24 19.02
C ARG A 91 17.01 4.56 18.56
N ARG A 92 17.84 5.58 18.31
CA ARG A 92 17.38 6.91 17.95
C ARG A 92 16.83 6.92 16.53
N SER A 93 17.55 6.31 15.59
CA SER A 93 17.09 6.15 14.20
C SER A 93 15.79 5.35 14.12
N HIS A 94 15.69 4.25 14.88
CA HIS A 94 14.46 3.45 14.96
C HIS A 94 13.26 4.24 15.49
N ALA A 95 13.44 4.99 16.59
CA ALA A 95 12.39 5.84 17.16
C ALA A 95 11.94 6.92 16.17
N GLN A 96 12.88 7.59 15.48
CA GLN A 96 12.57 8.62 14.49
C GLN A 96 11.80 8.06 13.28
N ALA A 97 12.17 6.87 12.81
CA ALA A 97 11.45 6.21 11.71
C ALA A 97 10.00 5.90 12.10
N TRP A 98 9.79 5.45 13.34
CA TRP A 98 8.45 5.24 13.90
C TRP A 98 7.65 6.55 14.01
N ASP A 99 8.22 7.58 14.63
CA ASP A 99 7.54 8.86 14.86
C ASP A 99 7.10 9.51 13.54
N ARG A 100 7.96 9.42 12.52
CA ARG A 100 7.63 9.88 11.16
C ARG A 100 6.46 9.11 10.56
N TYR A 101 6.50 7.78 10.65
CA TYR A 101 5.46 6.92 10.10
C TYR A 101 4.10 7.15 10.79
N ILE A 102 4.08 7.19 12.12
CA ILE A 102 2.83 7.34 12.88
C ILE A 102 2.22 8.73 12.70
N GLY A 103 3.03 9.78 12.58
CA GLY A 103 2.56 11.13 12.27
C GLY A 103 1.86 11.21 10.91
N LEU A 104 2.40 10.53 9.89
CA LEU A 104 1.80 10.45 8.56
C LEU A 104 0.53 9.59 8.53
N ILE A 105 0.53 8.46 9.26
CA ILE A 105 -0.69 7.65 9.43
C ILE A 105 -1.81 8.47 10.06
N SER A 106 -1.51 9.17 11.15
CA SER A 106 -2.52 9.89 11.92
C SER A 106 -3.18 10.96 11.06
N ARG A 107 -2.38 11.72 10.31
CA ARG A 107 -2.86 12.72 9.35
C ARG A 107 -3.69 12.11 8.22
N ALA A 108 -3.28 10.94 7.70
CA ALA A 108 -4.01 10.27 6.63
C ALA A 108 -5.37 9.71 7.12
N VAL A 109 -5.39 9.10 8.30
CA VAL A 109 -6.62 8.61 8.94
C VAL A 109 -7.57 9.76 9.24
N GLU A 110 -7.08 10.84 9.85
CA GLU A 110 -7.87 12.05 10.13
C GLU A 110 -8.46 12.63 8.85
N SER A 111 -7.63 12.83 7.82
CA SER A 111 -8.08 13.35 6.52
C SER A 111 -9.14 12.46 5.87
N SER A 112 -8.95 11.13 5.89
CA SER A 112 -9.92 10.17 5.36
C SER A 112 -11.23 10.16 6.13
N THR A 113 -11.18 10.44 7.44
CA THR A 113 -12.36 10.44 8.33
C THR A 113 -13.16 11.72 8.15
N ILE A 114 -12.51 12.89 8.24
CA ILE A 114 -13.15 14.20 8.06
C ILE A 114 -13.76 14.31 6.66
N SER A 115 -13.05 13.82 5.64
CA SER A 115 -13.51 13.90 4.25
C SER A 115 -14.53 12.82 3.87
N SER A 116 -14.87 11.91 4.78
CA SER A 116 -15.64 10.70 4.43
C SER A 116 -17.06 11.03 3.96
N TYR A 117 -17.77 11.99 4.56
CA TYR A 117 -19.15 12.41 4.19
C TYR A 117 -20.07 11.24 3.70
N GLY A 118 -20.04 10.10 4.39
CA GLY A 118 -20.84 8.89 4.05
C GLY A 118 -20.26 7.97 2.96
N ARG A 119 -19.04 8.23 2.48
CA ARG A 119 -18.37 7.53 1.34
C ARG A 119 -17.33 6.49 1.76
N GLN A 120 -17.28 6.11 3.04
CA GLN A 120 -16.42 5.05 3.60
C GLN A 120 -14.91 5.19 3.29
N PHE A 121 -14.40 6.41 3.11
CA PHE A 121 -12.98 6.64 2.80
C PHE A 121 -11.97 6.02 3.80
N PRO A 122 -12.25 5.95 5.11
CA PRO A 122 -11.36 5.24 6.05
C PRO A 122 -11.20 3.76 5.70
N ALA A 123 -12.26 3.08 5.27
CA ALA A 123 -12.18 1.66 4.88
C ALA A 123 -11.32 1.48 3.63
N VAL A 124 -11.47 2.38 2.64
CA VAL A 124 -10.65 2.39 1.43
C VAL A 124 -9.17 2.66 1.76
N PHE A 125 -8.91 3.61 2.65
CA PHE A 125 -7.57 3.91 3.13
C PHE A 125 -6.92 2.68 3.81
N TRP A 126 -7.60 2.05 4.76
CA TRP A 126 -7.06 0.88 5.46
C TRP A 126 -6.86 -0.33 4.55
N LEU A 127 -7.76 -0.54 3.58
CA LEU A 127 -7.57 -1.57 2.56
C LEU A 127 -6.31 -1.30 1.73
N HIS A 128 -6.12 -0.06 1.27
CA HIS A 128 -4.93 0.31 0.51
C HIS A 128 -3.65 0.14 1.35
N HIS A 129 -3.65 0.69 2.57
CA HIS A 129 -2.48 0.69 3.44
C HIS A 129 -2.08 -0.73 3.90
N SER A 130 -3.07 -1.58 4.20
CA SER A 130 -2.80 -2.99 4.55
C SER A 130 -2.21 -3.79 3.39
N LEU A 131 -2.63 -3.53 2.14
CA LEU A 131 -2.02 -4.13 0.96
C LEU A 131 -0.55 -3.70 0.79
N GLU A 132 -0.22 -2.43 1.05
CA GLU A 132 1.16 -1.93 1.01
C GLU A 132 2.03 -2.59 2.09
N ILE A 133 1.53 -2.72 3.31
CA ILE A 133 2.20 -3.46 4.39
C ILE A 133 2.45 -4.92 3.97
N ALA A 134 1.43 -5.61 3.44
CA ALA A 134 1.55 -6.99 3.01
C ALA A 134 2.59 -7.18 1.89
N ARG A 135 2.61 -6.28 0.90
CA ARG A 135 3.61 -6.27 -0.18
C ARG A 135 5.02 -6.07 0.36
N LEU A 136 5.19 -5.13 1.29
CA LEU A 136 6.48 -4.80 1.87
C LEU A 136 7.04 -5.95 2.72
N LEU A 137 6.20 -6.56 3.56
CA LEU A 137 6.56 -7.70 4.41
C LEU A 137 6.83 -8.97 3.61
N LYS A 138 6.15 -9.18 2.47
CA LYS A 138 6.43 -10.30 1.57
C LYS A 138 7.88 -10.28 1.06
N GLU A 139 8.45 -9.09 0.89
CA GLU A 139 9.83 -8.91 0.42
C GLU A 139 10.88 -8.93 1.56
N THR A 140 10.46 -8.95 2.83
CA THR A 140 11.36 -8.99 4.00
C THR A 140 12.37 -10.15 3.94
N PRO A 141 11.98 -11.42 3.75
CA PRO A 141 12.94 -12.53 3.75
C PRO A 141 14.03 -12.36 2.67
N LYS A 142 13.66 -11.82 1.50
CA LYS A 142 14.61 -11.54 0.42
C LYS A 142 15.56 -10.39 0.77
N ARG A 143 15.08 -9.32 1.41
CA ARG A 143 15.94 -8.22 1.89
C ARG A 143 16.93 -8.71 2.93
N ILE A 144 16.47 -9.48 3.90
CA ILE A 144 17.33 -10.08 4.93
C ILE A 144 18.36 -11.00 4.27
N LEU A 145 17.96 -11.87 3.35
CA LEU A 145 18.88 -12.77 2.63
C LEU A 145 20.00 -12.02 1.88
N ARG A 146 19.69 -10.84 1.31
CA ARG A 146 20.66 -9.97 0.63
C ARG A 146 21.65 -9.31 1.60
N GLN A 147 21.22 -9.03 2.82
CA GLN A 147 22.07 -8.44 3.86
C GLN A 147 22.90 -9.48 4.60
N ASP A 148 22.32 -10.67 4.83
CA ASP A 148 22.92 -11.77 5.55
C ASP A 148 22.36 -13.11 5.03
N THR A 149 23.20 -13.86 4.31
CA THR A 149 22.77 -15.11 3.70
C THR A 149 22.51 -16.21 4.74
N GLU A 150 23.25 -16.22 5.84
CA GLU A 150 23.08 -17.25 6.88
C GLU A 150 21.79 -17.00 7.67
N ILE A 151 21.61 -15.78 8.16
CA ILE A 151 20.41 -15.40 8.91
C ILE A 151 19.18 -15.45 8.00
N GLY A 152 19.28 -14.97 6.76
CA GLY A 152 18.15 -14.96 5.83
C GLY A 152 17.60 -16.35 5.52
N ARG A 153 18.46 -17.37 5.41
CA ARG A 153 18.00 -18.75 5.19
C ARG A 153 17.35 -19.38 6.42
N ARG A 154 17.84 -19.07 7.62
CA ARG A 154 17.36 -19.69 8.86
C ARG A 154 16.18 -18.95 9.50
N HIS A 155 16.17 -17.62 9.42
CA HIS A 155 15.27 -16.76 10.19
C HIS A 155 14.51 -15.75 9.32
N GLY A 156 14.67 -15.73 7.99
CA GLY A 156 14.03 -14.73 7.13
C GLY A 156 12.51 -14.64 7.30
N ASP A 157 11.83 -15.79 7.34
CA ASP A 157 10.38 -15.83 7.58
C ASP A 157 10.00 -15.50 9.03
N GLU A 158 10.79 -15.92 10.02
CA GLU A 158 10.55 -15.56 11.42
C GLU A 158 10.66 -14.05 11.64
N ILE A 159 11.67 -13.42 11.04
CA ILE A 159 11.89 -11.97 11.11
C ILE A 159 10.69 -11.23 10.53
N LYS A 160 10.16 -11.67 9.38
CA LYS A 160 8.95 -11.10 8.78
C LYS A 160 7.77 -11.08 9.77
N TYR A 161 7.50 -12.19 10.46
CA TYR A 161 6.38 -12.25 11.41
C TYR A 161 6.66 -11.43 12.68
N ARG A 162 7.89 -11.40 13.19
CA ARG A 162 8.25 -10.53 14.34
C ARG A 162 8.08 -9.05 14.00
N VAL A 163 8.48 -8.63 12.80
CA VAL A 163 8.28 -7.25 12.32
C VAL A 163 6.79 -6.94 12.21
N LEU A 164 5.98 -7.87 11.68
CA LEU A 164 4.52 -7.72 11.60
C LEU A 164 3.91 -7.55 13.00
N ASP A 165 4.25 -8.43 13.95
CA ASP A 165 3.71 -8.39 15.31
C ASP A 165 4.04 -7.06 15.99
N ARG A 166 5.28 -6.57 15.86
CA ARG A 166 5.69 -5.27 16.40
C ARG A 166 4.96 -4.10 15.75
N LEU A 167 4.79 -4.15 14.43
CA LEU A 167 4.03 -3.14 13.71
C LEU A 167 2.56 -3.10 14.18
N LEU A 168 1.92 -4.26 14.31
CA LEU A 168 0.53 -4.37 14.76
C LEU A 168 0.37 -3.91 16.21
N GLU A 169 1.24 -4.38 17.11
CA GLU A 169 1.23 -3.98 18.52
C GLU A 169 1.29 -2.46 18.67
N ARG A 170 2.23 -1.81 17.98
CA ARG A 170 2.42 -0.36 18.08
C ARG A 170 1.30 0.42 17.39
N VAL A 171 0.88 0.00 16.20
CA VAL A 171 -0.21 0.69 15.48
C VAL A 171 -1.51 0.59 16.26
N LEU A 172 -1.87 -0.60 16.77
CA LEU A 172 -3.07 -0.77 17.59
C LEU A 172 -2.99 0.07 18.86
N SER A 173 -1.86 0.02 19.60
CA SER A 173 -1.69 0.85 20.79
C SER A 173 -1.93 2.33 20.50
N THR A 174 -1.43 2.86 19.38
CA THR A 174 -1.58 4.28 19.06
C THR A 174 -2.95 4.63 18.47
N THR A 175 -3.58 3.74 17.70
CA THR A 175 -4.91 4.04 17.12
C THR A 175 -6.04 3.88 18.14
N TYR A 176 -5.90 3.04 19.17
CA TYR A 176 -6.86 2.99 20.28
C TYR A 176 -6.88 4.30 21.07
N ASP A 177 -5.73 4.94 21.29
CA ASP A 177 -5.63 6.24 21.97
C ASP A 177 -6.25 7.39 21.17
N LEU A 178 -6.38 7.24 19.84
CA LEU A 178 -6.97 8.26 18.96
C LEU A 178 -8.50 8.18 18.85
N VAL A 179 -9.13 7.10 19.34
CA VAL A 179 -10.58 6.85 19.22
C VAL A 179 -11.32 7.05 20.56
N GLN A 180 -10.59 7.31 21.66
CA GLN A 180 -11.16 7.79 22.93
C GLN A 180 -11.26 9.32 22.97
#